data_AF-A0A526RQC6-F1
#
_entry.id   AF-A0A526RQC6-F1
#
_cell.length_a   1.000
_cell.length_b   1.000
_cell.length_c   1.000
_cell.angle_alpha   90.00
_cell.angle_beta   90.00
_cell.angle_gamma   90.00
#
_symmetry.space_group_name_H-M   'P 1'
#
loop_
_entity.id
_entity.type
_entity.pdbx_description
1 polymer ?
#
loop_
_entity_poly.entity_id
_entity_poly.type
_entity_poly.pdbx_seq_one_letter_code
_entity_poly.pdbx_strand_id
1 'polypeptide(L)'
;MIVRSNTILVAALALLVAGCAGPNTHDLLNKTTVTVPGSDIAATHEIFVATTRQQATKDPRQVFDGDRSLTTSYARVDVTVPKVHQVGAIERAKGSADSNPAKQFTATEVVHYG
;
A
#
# COMPACT_ATOMS: atom_id res chain seq x y z
N MET A 1 8.86 10.89 44.79
CA MET A 1 7.87 10.00 44.12
C MET A 1 7.07 10.69 43.00
N ILE A 2 6.80 12.00 43.09
CA ILE A 2 6.02 12.77 42.10
C ILE A 2 6.68 12.81 40.70
N VAL A 3 8.01 12.97 40.62
CA VAL A 3 8.75 13.02 39.33
C VAL A 3 8.70 11.70 38.55
N ARG A 4 8.69 10.55 39.25
CA ARG A 4 8.60 9.22 38.64
C ARG A 4 7.19 8.90 38.11
N SER A 5 6.15 9.44 38.73
CA SER A 5 4.76 9.25 38.28
C SER A 5 4.48 10.07 37.01
N ASN A 6 5.02 11.28 36.92
CA ASN A 6 4.82 12.14 35.75
C ASN A 6 5.50 11.58 34.49
N THR A 7 6.71 11.00 34.61
CA THR A 7 7.39 10.36 33.48
C THR A 7 6.67 9.09 32.99
N ILE A 8 6.09 8.30 33.90
CA ILE A 8 5.28 7.12 33.52
C ILE A 8 4.03 7.57 32.76
N LEU A 9 3.35 8.63 33.21
CA LEU A 9 2.15 9.15 32.56
C LEU A 9 2.45 9.68 31.15
N VAL A 10 3.55 10.42 30.98
CA VAL A 10 4.00 10.93 29.67
C VAL A 10 4.39 9.78 28.73
N ALA A 11 5.10 8.76 29.22
CA ALA A 11 5.47 7.59 28.42
C ALA A 11 4.23 6.78 27.98
N ALA A 12 3.26 6.59 28.88
CA ALA A 12 2.00 5.91 28.57
C ALA A 12 1.18 6.68 27.52
N LEU A 13 1.11 8.00 27.64
CA LEU A 13 0.43 8.85 26.65
C LEU A 13 1.14 8.81 25.29
N ALA A 14 2.47 8.82 25.26
CA ALA A 14 3.27 8.70 24.04
C ALA A 14 3.04 7.36 23.31
N LEU A 15 2.92 6.25 24.05
CA LEU A 15 2.60 4.93 23.50
C LEU A 15 1.18 4.87 22.93
N LEU A 16 0.21 5.54 23.57
CA LEU A 16 -1.18 5.59 23.10
C LEU A 16 -1.33 6.36 21.78
N VAL A 17 -0.54 7.41 21.56
CA VAL A 17 -0.60 8.21 20.32
C VAL A 17 0.25 7.65 19.16
N ALA A 18 1.18 6.73 19.43
CA ALA A 18 2.07 6.16 18.43
C ALA A 18 1.37 5.19 17.43
N GLY A 19 0.12 4.80 17.68
CA GLY A 19 -0.62 3.85 16.84
C GLY A 19 -1.24 4.43 15.55
N CYS A 20 -1.30 5.75 15.39
CA CYS A 20 -2.08 6.36 14.29
C CYS A 20 -1.43 6.27 12.90
N ALA A 21 -0.15 5.88 12.76
CA ALA A 21 0.51 5.77 11.47
C ALA A 21 1.43 4.54 11.42
N GLY A 22 0.93 3.44 10.85
CA GLY A 22 1.72 2.24 10.59
C GLY A 22 2.73 2.45 9.45
N PRO A 23 3.92 1.83 9.52
CA PRO A 23 4.96 1.96 8.49
C PRO A 23 4.51 1.38 7.14
N ASN A 24 4.95 2.01 6.05
CA ASN A 24 4.79 1.55 4.65
C ASN A 24 3.35 1.29 4.17
N THR A 25 2.36 1.93 4.79
CA THR A 25 0.94 1.81 4.42
C THR A 25 0.58 2.39 3.05
N HIS A 26 1.53 3.08 2.41
CA HIS A 26 1.33 3.82 1.17
C HIS A 26 1.98 3.14 -0.05
N ASP A 27 2.77 2.08 0.15
CA ASP A 27 3.41 1.37 -0.96
C ASP A 27 2.36 0.53 -1.69
N LEU A 28 2.20 0.77 -2.99
CA LEU A 28 1.30 0.00 -3.84
C LEU A 28 2.06 -1.10 -4.59
N LEU A 29 3.28 -0.80 -5.03
CA LEU A 29 4.16 -1.74 -5.72
C LEU A 29 5.10 -2.44 -4.76
N ASN A 30 5.36 -3.72 -5.04
CA ASN A 30 6.36 -4.49 -4.32
C ASN A 30 7.74 -3.82 -4.41
N LYS A 31 8.53 -4.03 -3.36
CA LYS A 31 9.96 -3.72 -3.36
C LYS A 31 10.72 -4.67 -4.28
N THR A 32 10.34 -5.95 -4.28
CA THR A 32 10.93 -6.98 -5.12
C THR A 32 9.86 -7.65 -5.96
N THR A 33 10.11 -7.80 -7.25
CA THR A 33 9.19 -8.52 -8.14
C THR A 33 9.09 -9.99 -7.70
N VAL A 34 7.87 -10.44 -7.42
CA VAL A 34 7.57 -11.84 -7.11
C VAL A 34 6.95 -12.48 -8.35
N THR A 35 7.78 -13.19 -9.12
CA THR A 35 7.33 -13.89 -10.32
C THR A 35 6.63 -15.19 -9.95
N VAL A 36 5.44 -15.41 -10.50
CA VAL A 36 4.68 -16.65 -10.36
C VAL A 36 4.25 -17.18 -11.72
N PRO A 37 3.97 -18.49 -11.85
CA PRO A 37 3.36 -19.03 -13.06
C PRO A 37 2.03 -18.33 -13.39
N GLY A 38 1.79 -18.03 -14.66
CA GLY A 38 0.51 -17.45 -15.10
C GLY A 38 -0.70 -18.35 -14.81
N SER A 39 -0.48 -19.66 -14.64
CA SER A 39 -1.50 -20.62 -14.22
C SER A 39 -2.07 -20.38 -12.82
N ASP A 40 -1.38 -19.57 -12.01
CA ASP A 40 -1.75 -19.23 -10.63
C ASP A 40 -2.51 -17.89 -10.55
N ILE A 41 -2.67 -17.19 -11.68
CA ILE A 41 -3.40 -15.93 -11.81
C ILE A 41 -4.75 -16.24 -12.46
N ALA A 42 -5.86 -15.89 -11.79
CA ALA A 42 -7.19 -16.06 -12.35
C ALA A 42 -7.55 -14.96 -13.35
N ALA A 43 -7.16 -13.72 -13.05
CA ALA A 43 -7.44 -12.56 -13.89
C ALA A 43 -6.44 -11.43 -13.60
N THR A 44 -6.31 -10.52 -14.55
CA THR A 44 -5.68 -9.22 -14.37
C THR A 44 -6.69 -8.14 -14.73
N HIS A 45 -6.80 -7.12 -13.88
CA HIS A 45 -7.70 -6.00 -14.08
C HIS A 45 -6.91 -4.70 -14.18
N GLU A 46 -7.26 -3.89 -15.18
CA GLU A 46 -6.78 -2.53 -15.31
C GLU A 46 -7.64 -1.60 -14.46
N ILE A 47 -7.01 -0.91 -13.51
CA ILE A 47 -7.67 0.07 -12.64
C ILE A 47 -7.23 1.47 -13.05
N PHE A 48 -8.16 2.26 -13.55
CA PHE A 48 -7.93 3.67 -13.86
C PHE A 48 -8.15 4.53 -12.61
N VAL A 49 -7.13 5.29 -12.25
CA VAL A 49 -7.08 6.16 -11.08
C VAL A 49 -7.15 7.61 -11.53
N ALA A 50 -8.04 8.38 -10.89
CA ALA A 50 -8.09 9.84 -10.97
C ALA A 50 -8.06 10.38 -9.53
N THR A 51 -7.04 11.16 -9.19
CA THR A 51 -6.79 11.58 -7.80
C THR A 51 -6.27 13.01 -7.71
N THR A 52 -6.50 13.68 -6.58
CA THR A 52 -5.87 14.96 -6.25
C THR A 52 -4.51 14.79 -5.57
N ARG A 53 -4.03 13.56 -5.38
CA ARG A 53 -2.70 13.32 -4.81
C ARG A 53 -1.61 13.62 -5.85
N GLN A 54 -0.48 14.11 -5.39
CA GLN A 54 0.68 14.33 -6.23
C GLN A 54 1.34 12.99 -6.58
N GLN A 55 1.93 12.91 -7.79
CA GLN A 55 2.70 11.73 -8.19
C GLN A 55 3.93 11.57 -7.29
N ALA A 56 4.15 10.35 -6.80
CA ALA A 56 5.28 10.06 -5.93
C ALA A 56 6.58 10.10 -6.74
N THR A 57 7.43 11.10 -6.47
CA THR A 57 8.75 11.25 -7.12
C THR A 57 9.89 10.71 -6.26
N LYS A 58 9.70 10.66 -4.94
CA LYS A 58 10.71 10.19 -3.97
C LYS A 58 10.74 8.67 -3.83
N ASP A 59 9.56 8.06 -3.70
CA ASP A 59 9.40 6.61 -3.70
C ASP A 59 8.35 6.23 -4.76
N PRO A 60 8.79 5.87 -5.98
CA PRO A 60 7.89 5.52 -7.08
C PRO A 60 6.93 4.36 -6.75
N ARG A 61 7.24 3.52 -5.75
CA ARG A 61 6.39 2.38 -5.37
C ARG A 61 5.07 2.82 -4.73
N GLN A 62 5.02 4.04 -4.21
CA GLN A 62 3.79 4.62 -3.66
C GLN A 62 2.80 5.05 -4.76
N VAL A 63 3.30 5.26 -5.99
CA VAL A 63 2.55 5.79 -7.15
C VAL A 63 2.09 7.23 -6.95
N PHE A 64 1.37 7.50 -5.87
CA PHE A 64 0.99 8.84 -5.42
C PHE A 64 1.42 9.04 -3.97
N ASP A 65 1.93 10.22 -3.65
CA ASP A 65 2.40 10.54 -2.31
C ASP A 65 1.28 11.13 -1.41
N GLY A 66 1.69 11.64 -0.25
CA GLY A 66 0.80 12.25 0.73
C GLY A 66 0.29 13.64 0.35
N ASP A 67 0.99 14.34 -0.55
CA ASP A 67 0.74 15.73 -0.87
C ASP A 67 -0.38 15.87 -1.90
N ARG A 68 -0.99 17.06 -1.95
CA ARG A 68 -2.05 17.38 -2.92
C ARG A 68 -1.46 18.12 -4.11
N SER A 69 -1.87 17.71 -5.30
CA SER A 69 -1.60 18.43 -6.54
C SER A 69 -2.65 19.52 -6.78
N LEU A 70 -2.24 20.59 -7.48
CA LEU A 70 -3.14 21.64 -7.98
C LEU A 70 -3.99 21.16 -9.17
N THR A 71 -3.58 20.07 -9.82
CA THR A 71 -4.29 19.42 -10.92
C THR A 71 -4.64 17.99 -10.57
N THR A 72 -5.64 17.41 -11.24
CA THR A 72 -5.94 15.99 -11.11
C THR A 72 -4.83 15.16 -11.76
N SER A 73 -4.30 14.21 -11.01
CA SER A 73 -3.32 13.23 -11.48
C SER A 73 -4.05 11.96 -11.92
N TYR A 74 -3.58 11.32 -12.99
CA TYR A 74 -4.16 10.09 -13.51
C TYR A 74 -3.12 8.97 -13.59
N ALA A 75 -3.59 7.73 -13.46
CA ALA A 75 -2.78 6.53 -13.72
C ALA A 75 -3.66 5.35 -14.10
N ARG A 76 -3.07 4.33 -14.73
CA ARG A 76 -3.60 2.96 -14.80
C ARG A 76 -2.71 2.06 -13.96
N VAL A 77 -3.34 1.18 -13.19
CA VAL A 77 -2.66 0.17 -12.36
C VAL A 77 -3.19 -1.20 -12.73
N ASP A 78 -2.29 -2.12 -13.06
CA ASP A 78 -2.65 -3.50 -13.36
C ASP A 78 -2.58 -4.34 -12.11
N VAL A 79 -3.73 -4.86 -11.68
CA VAL A 79 -3.88 -5.66 -10.46
C VAL A 79 -4.25 -7.09 -10.82
N THR A 80 -3.46 -8.03 -10.32
CA THR A 80 -3.70 -9.47 -10.48
C THR A 80 -4.63 -9.99 -9.40
N VAL A 81 -5.45 -10.98 -9.77
CA VAL A 81 -6.33 -11.74 -8.87
C VAL A 81 -5.78 -13.16 -8.76
N PRO A 82 -5.45 -13.65 -7.56
CA PRO A 82 -4.90 -14.99 -7.40
C PRO A 82 -5.97 -16.05 -7.71
N LYS A 83 -5.57 -17.18 -8.27
CA LYS A 83 -6.48 -18.30 -8.58
C LYS A 83 -7.15 -18.90 -7.34
N VAL A 84 -6.55 -18.72 -6.17
CA VAL A 84 -7.08 -19.18 -4.88
C VAL A 84 -8.06 -18.19 -4.23
N HIS A 85 -8.36 -17.06 -4.88
CA HIS A 85 -9.26 -16.03 -4.35
C HIS A 85 -10.65 -16.57 -4.04
N GLN A 86 -11.20 -16.15 -2.90
CA GLN A 86 -12.58 -16.44 -2.50
C GLN A 86 -13.42 -15.18 -2.52
N VAL A 87 -14.58 -15.23 -3.18
CA VAL A 87 -15.50 -14.08 -3.28
C VAL A 87 -15.85 -13.56 -1.88
N GLY A 88 -15.65 -12.26 -1.68
CA GLY A 88 -15.89 -11.58 -0.41
C GLY A 88 -14.69 -11.56 0.54
N ALA A 89 -13.61 -12.30 0.24
CA ALA A 89 -12.34 -12.16 0.94
C ALA A 89 -11.47 -11.07 0.28
N ILE A 90 -10.49 -10.54 1.03
CA ILE A 90 -9.46 -9.66 0.47
C ILE A 90 -8.11 -10.18 0.92
N GLU A 91 -7.40 -10.85 0.02
CA GLU A 91 -6.07 -11.39 0.26
C GLU A 91 -5.02 -10.31 0.05
N ARG A 92 -4.59 -9.68 1.15
CA ARG A 92 -3.54 -8.65 1.15
C ARG A 92 -2.26 -9.17 1.81
N ALA A 93 -1.12 -8.68 1.35
CA ALA A 93 0.12 -8.81 2.10
C ALA A 93 0.00 -8.12 3.46
N LYS A 94 0.64 -8.70 4.48
CA LYS A 94 0.63 -8.16 5.84
C LYS A 94 1.92 -7.37 6.08
N GLY A 95 1.79 -6.18 6.66
CA GLY A 95 2.92 -5.32 6.97
C GLY A 95 3.67 -4.89 5.71
N SER A 96 5.00 -4.94 5.77
CA SER A 96 5.91 -4.50 4.70
C SER A 96 6.34 -5.63 3.75
N ALA A 97 5.66 -6.77 3.76
CA ALA A 97 6.01 -7.91 2.91
C ALA A 97 5.58 -7.64 1.46
N ASP A 98 6.41 -8.07 0.50
CA ASP A 98 6.04 -8.07 -0.91
C ASP A 98 4.81 -8.97 -1.13
N SER A 99 3.87 -8.49 -1.95
CA SER A 99 2.67 -9.25 -2.30
C SER A 99 3.01 -10.39 -3.26
N ASN A 100 2.45 -11.57 -3.02
CA ASN A 100 2.61 -12.72 -3.90
C ASN A 100 1.38 -12.87 -4.81
N PRO A 101 1.49 -12.67 -6.14
CA PRO A 101 0.33 -12.73 -7.05
C PRO A 101 -0.41 -14.08 -7.08
N ALA A 102 0.22 -15.18 -6.66
CA ALA A 102 -0.45 -16.48 -6.56
C ALA A 102 -1.34 -16.61 -5.31
N LYS A 103 -1.20 -15.70 -4.34
CA LYS A 103 -1.91 -15.76 -3.05
C LYS A 103 -2.66 -14.49 -2.70
N GLN A 104 -2.31 -13.36 -3.29
CA GLN A 104 -2.75 -12.02 -2.89
C GLN A 104 -3.02 -11.15 -4.12
N PHE A 105 -3.95 -10.21 -3.97
CA PHE A 105 -4.11 -9.14 -4.95
C PHE A 105 -2.83 -8.33 -5.02
N THR A 106 -2.23 -8.25 -6.21
CA THR A 106 -0.92 -7.62 -6.39
C THR A 106 -0.95 -6.65 -7.55
N ALA A 107 -0.58 -5.39 -7.30
CA ALA A 107 -0.30 -4.41 -8.34
C ALA A 107 1.04 -4.77 -8.99
N THR A 108 1.04 -4.87 -10.31
CA THR A 108 2.18 -5.39 -11.09
C THR A 108 2.78 -4.35 -12.02
N GLU A 109 1.95 -3.49 -12.58
CA GLU A 109 2.35 -2.42 -13.49
C GLU A 109 1.56 -1.15 -13.20
N VAL A 110 2.21 0.00 -13.42
CA VAL A 110 1.60 1.32 -13.28
C VAL A 110 2.04 2.19 -14.44
N VAL A 111 1.08 2.84 -15.08
CA VAL A 111 1.31 3.86 -16.11
C VAL A 111 0.67 5.15 -15.64
N HIS A 112 1.45 6.22 -15.51
CA HIS A 112 0.92 7.55 -15.22
C HIS A 112 0.41 8.22 -16.50
N TYR A 113 -0.69 8.96 -16.38
CA TYR A 113 -1.20 9.82 -17.43
C TYR A 113 -1.22 11.26 -16.90
N GLY A 114 -0.46 12.15 -17.53
CA GLY A 114 -0.29 13.53 -17.10
C GLY A 114 1.08 14.06 -17.44
#